data_AF-A0A954L7A2-F1
#
_entry.id   AF-A0A954L7A2-F1
#
_cell.length_a   1.000
_cell.length_b   1.000
_cell.length_c   1.000
_cell.angle_alpha   90.00
_cell.angle_beta   90.00
_cell.angle_gamma   90.00
#
_symmetry.space_group_name_H-M   'P 1'
#
loop_
_entity.id
_entity.type
_entity.pdbx_description
1 polymer ?
#
loop_
_entity_poly.entity_id
_entity_poly.type
_entity_poly.pdbx_seq_one_letter_code
_entity_poly.pdbx_strand_id
1 'polypeptide(L)' 'RVADVFSPGQKMLFHFDYGDDWHFFVTCDAIEESAATRPSTRRLSVTGVLPSQYDDDDDWDDEDWDDSDE' A
#
# COMPACT_ATOMS: atom_id res chain seq x y z
N ARG A 1 3.18 -7.72 -15.67
CA ARG A 1 4.25 -7.21 -14.76
C ARG A 1 3.99 -5.73 -14.54
N VAL A 2 4.42 -5.13 -13.43
CA VAL A 2 4.25 -3.67 -13.21
C VAL A 2 4.84 -2.88 -14.38
N ALA A 3 6.00 -3.32 -14.90
CA ALA A 3 6.67 -2.74 -16.07
C ALA A 3 5.85 -2.75 -17.39
N ASP A 4 4.79 -3.56 -17.50
CA ASP A 4 3.97 -3.61 -18.72
C ASP A 4 2.90 -2.50 -18.73
N VAL A 5 2.64 -1.89 -17.58
CA VAL A 5 1.54 -0.92 -17.38
C VAL A 5 1.98 0.37 -16.68
N PHE A 6 3.22 0.42 -16.18
CA PHE A 6 3.79 1.56 -15.47
C PHE A 6 5.21 1.81 -15.98
N SER A 7 5.41 2.99 -16.55
CA SER A 7 6.61 3.40 -17.29
C SER A 7 7.38 4.49 -16.53
N PRO A 8 8.70 4.65 -16.76
CA PRO A 8 9.49 5.69 -16.12
C PRO A 8 8.89 7.09 -16.31
N GLY A 9 8.86 7.88 -15.23
CA GLY A 9 8.25 9.20 -15.16
C GLY A 9 6.72 9.21 -14.98
N GLN A 10 6.03 8.06 -15.12
CA GLN A 10 4.60 8.01 -14.86
C GLN A 10 4.31 8.12 -13.36
N LYS A 11 3.19 8.79 -13.05
CA LYS A 11 2.65 8.93 -11.71
C LYS A 11 1.32 8.20 -11.62
N MET A 12 1.08 7.56 -10.48
CA MET A 12 -0.15 6.87 -10.16
C MET A 12 -0.62 7.35 -8.78
N LEU A 13 -1.92 7.59 -8.65
CA LEU A 13 -2.56 7.75 -7.36
C LEU A 13 -2.96 6.36 -6.87
N PHE A 14 -2.37 5.92 -5.77
CA PHE A 14 -2.72 4.67 -5.11
C PHE A 14 -3.60 4.98 -3.91
N HIS A 15 -4.90 4.69 -4.05
CA HIS A 15 -5.87 4.81 -2.97
C HIS A 15 -5.88 3.50 -2.18
N PHE A 16 -5.59 3.59 -0.90
CA PHE A 16 -5.55 2.49 0.05
C PHE A 16 -6.48 2.82 1.21
N ASP A 17 -7.00 1.78 1.87
CA ASP A 17 -7.92 1.90 3.00
C ASP A 17 -9.05 2.93 2.77
N TYR A 18 -10.09 2.47 2.06
CA TYR A 18 -11.20 3.33 1.66
C TYR A 18 -12.00 3.91 2.83
N GLY A 19 -11.85 3.38 4.05
CA GLY A 19 -12.48 3.96 5.25
C GLY A 19 -11.83 5.27 5.66
N ASP A 20 -10.50 5.31 5.58
CA ASP A 20 -9.68 6.46 5.98
C ASP A 20 -9.20 7.34 4.81
N ASP A 21 -9.51 6.94 3.58
CA ASP A 21 -9.25 7.70 2.35
C ASP A 21 -7.75 7.98 2.12
N TRP A 22 -6.90 6.97 2.34
CA TRP A 22 -5.45 7.15 2.20
C TRP A 22 -5.02 7.23 0.74
N HIS A 23 -4.35 8.32 0.41
CA HIS A 23 -3.89 8.61 -0.94
C HIS A 23 -2.36 8.68 -1.02
N PHE A 24 -1.77 7.77 -1.81
CA PHE A 24 -0.33 7.71 -2.05
C PHE A 24 0.01 8.09 -3.49
N PHE A 25 0.84 9.11 -3.68
CA PHE A 25 1.42 9.40 -4.99
C PHE A 25 2.62 8.49 -5.25
N VAL A 26 2.46 7.55 -6.18
CA VAL A 26 3.51 6.63 -6.60
C VAL A 26 4.12 7.12 -7.91
N THR A 27 5.44 7.23 -7.98
CA THR A 27 6.16 7.59 -9.20
C THR A 27 7.09 6.45 -9.61
N CYS A 28 7.10 6.09 -10.90
CA CYS A 28 8.11 5.17 -11.43
C CYS A 28 9.35 5.97 -11.80
N ASP A 29 10.41 5.90 -11.02
CA ASP A 29 11.65 6.61 -11.34
C ASP A 29 12.40 5.92 -12.49
N ALA A 30 12.51 4.60 -12.44
CA ALA A 30 13.21 3.79 -13.44
C ALA A 30 12.69 2.34 -13.46
N ILE A 31 12.99 1.63 -14.55
CA ILE A 31 12.81 0.18 -14.69
C ILE A 31 14.16 -0.42 -15.06
N GLU A 32 14.59 -1.40 -14.28
CA GLU A 32 15.88 -2.07 -14.48
C GLU A 32 15.66 -3.58 -14.57
N GLU A 33 16.41 -4.23 -15.47
CA GLU A 33 16.43 -5.69 -15.55
C GLU A 33 17.25 -6.26 -14.39
N SER A 34 16.65 -7.15 -13.61
CA SER A 34 17.35 -7.86 -12.55
C SER A 34 17.77 -9.24 -13.02
N ALA A 35 19.06 -9.54 -12.91
CA ALA A 35 19.58 -10.90 -13.08
C ALA A 35 19.33 -11.79 -11.85
N ALA A 36 18.74 -11.25 -10.77
CA ALA A 36 18.48 -11.99 -9.56
C ALA A 36 17.28 -12.94 -9.73
N THR A 37 17.45 -14.20 -9.33
CA THR A 37 16.40 -15.23 -9.37
C THR A 37 15.19 -14.88 -8.50
N ARG A 38 15.35 -13.98 -7.52
CA ARG A 38 14.27 -13.42 -6.72
C ARG A 38 14.40 -11.90 -6.66
N PRO A 39 13.37 -11.15 -7.07
CA PRO A 39 13.36 -9.70 -6.86
C PRO A 39 13.34 -9.43 -5.35
N SER A 40 14.26 -8.60 -4.87
CA SER A 40 14.21 -8.09 -3.50
C SER A 40 13.64 -6.68 -3.52
N THR A 41 12.62 -6.44 -2.70
CA THR A 41 12.18 -5.07 -2.43
C THR A 41 13.15 -4.48 -1.41
N ARG A 42 13.77 -3.36 -1.76
CA ARG A 42 14.69 -2.64 -0.87
C ARG A 42 14.25 -1.19 -0.78
N ARG A 43 14.01 -0.73 0.45
CA ARG A 43 13.79 0.69 0.75
C ARG A 43 15.14 1.41 0.69
N LEU A 44 15.29 2.34 -0.26
CA LEU A 44 16.54 3.09 -0.46
C LEU A 44 16.65 4.28 0.48
N SER A 45 15.54 4.99 0.73
CA SER A 45 15.47 6.12 1.64
C SER A 45 14.07 6.27 2.23
N VAL A 46 13.97 7.00 3.34
CA VAL A 46 12.71 7.45 3.94
C VAL A 46 12.91 8.91 4.31
N THR A 47 11.89 9.72 4.02
CA THR A 47 11.89 11.14 4.36
C THR A 47 10.52 11.50 4.94
N GLY A 48 10.51 12.46 5.87
CA GLY A 48 9.30 12.85 6.58
C GLY A 48 8.97 11.94 7.78
N VAL A 49 7.86 12.25 8.43
CA VAL A 49 7.29 11.44 9.51
C VAL A 49 6.20 10.57 8.88
N LEU A 50 6.29 9.26 9.10
CA LEU A 50 5.22 8.35 8.72
C LEU A 50 4.04 8.58 9.66
N PRO A 51 2.83 8.80 9.15
CA PRO A 51 1.65 8.89 10.00
C PRO A 51 1.44 7.55 10.73
N SER A 52 0.94 7.61 11.96
CA SER A 52 0.53 6.41 12.70
C SER A 52 -0.63 5.74 11.98
N GLN A 53 -0.61 4.41 11.94
CA GLN A 53 -1.65 3.60 11.32
C GLN A 53 -2.40 2.87 12.42
N TYR A 54 -3.52 3.46 12.84
CA TYR A 54 -4.33 3.10 14.02
C TYR A 54 -3.53 3.11 15.34
N ASP A 55 -4.13 3.63 16.40
CA ASP A 55 -3.64 3.31 17.75
C ASP A 55 -4.07 1.85 18.02
N ASP A 56 -3.26 1.03 18.70
CA ASP A 56 -3.56 -0.38 19.04
C ASP A 56 -4.85 -0.56 19.89
N ASP A 57 -5.55 0.54 20.21
CA ASP A 57 -6.78 0.61 21.01
C ASP A 57 -8.07 0.58 20.15
N ASP A 58 -8.00 0.24 18.86
CA ASP A 58 -9.18 -0.25 18.13
C ASP A 58 -9.47 -1.67 18.62
N ASP A 59 -10.09 -1.73 19.81
CA ASP A 59 -10.84 -2.86 20.33
C ASP A 59 -11.90 -3.17 19.27
N TRP A 60 -11.56 -4.07 18.35
CA TRP A 60 -12.51 -4.74 17.48
C TRP A 60 -13.46 -5.48 18.41
N ASP A 61 -14.48 -4.77 18.89
CA ASP A 61 -15.61 -5.37 19.57
C ASP A 61 -16.19 -6.33 18.53
N ASP A 62 -15.88 -7.60 18.73
CA ASP A 62 -16.38 -8.77 18.03
C ASP A 62 -17.86 -8.88 18.37
N GLU A 63 -18.63 -7.83 18.03
CA GLU A 63 -20.09 -7.80 18.11
C GLU A 63 -20.59 -8.83 17.10
N ASP A 64 -20.64 -10.05 17.62
CA ASP A 64 -21.35 -11.23 17.17
C ASP A 64 -22.53 -10.83 16.28
N TRP A 65 -22.30 -10.91 14.97
CA TRP A 65 -23.38 -10.83 13.98
C TRP A 65 -24.24 -12.09 14.18
N ASP A 66 -25.17 -12.01 15.13
CA ASP A 66 -26.28 -12.95 15.30
C ASP A 66 -27.18 -12.83 14.06
N ASP A 67 -26.81 -13.59 13.03
CA ASP A 67 -27.64 -13.90 11.87
C ASP A 67 -28.77 -14.83 12.31
N SER A 68 -29.65 -14.32 13.19
CA SER A 68 -30.95 -14.90 13.46
C SER A 68 -31.92 -14.48 12.35
N ASP A 69 -31.72 -15.06 11.16
CA ASP A 69 -32.76 -15.12 10.13
C ASP A 69 -33.75 -16.25 10.50
N GLU A 70 -35.00 -15.84 10.78
CA GLU A 70 -36.18 -16.69 11.05
C GLU A 70 -36.69 -17.41 9.79
#